data_AF-A0A1F2WM62-F1
#
_entry.id   AF-A0A1F2WM62-F1
#
_cell.length_a   1.000
_cell.length_b   1.000
_cell.length_c   1.000
_cell.angle_alpha   90.00
_cell.angle_beta   90.00
_cell.angle_gamma   90.00
#
_symmetry.space_group_name_H-M   'P 1'
#
loop_
_entity.id
_entity.type
_entity.pdbx_description
1 polymer ?
#
loop_
_entity_poly.entity_id
_entity_poly.type
_entity_poly.pdbx_seq_one_letter_code
_entity_poly.pdbx_strand_id
1 'polypeptide(L)'
;MEVLEVQVRSCEATMGRRYRSFFIKKLEQHLHDQRLEVPHLIFDLFDTPFELFTDNDRRIYEERVKGQALFHIFSDMLIEIYERIEADRAGWETAANFLDDTPMKVCALHTLARIEELEDLPDEEDYTAMVDELKSLSRVKVTPVEQKYNVRRYDDKKGHWWNREKTG
;
A
#
# COMPACT_ATOMS: atom_id res chain seq x y z
N MET A 1 22.45 30.11 0.47
CA MET A 1 21.79 28.79 0.35
C MET A 1 22.43 27.91 1.42
N GLU A 2 22.18 28.21 2.70
CA GLU A 2 22.98 27.71 3.84
C GLU A 2 22.13 27.44 5.10
N VAL A 3 20.82 27.20 4.95
CA VAL A 3 19.90 27.07 6.10
C VAL A 3 19.32 25.64 6.24
N LEU A 4 19.53 24.76 5.26
CA LEU A 4 18.96 23.40 5.26
C LEU A 4 19.92 22.31 5.76
N GLU A 5 21.23 22.53 5.72
CA GLU A 5 22.21 21.50 6.13
C GLU A 5 22.43 21.43 7.65
N VAL A 6 22.08 22.50 8.38
CA VAL A 6 22.26 22.57 9.84
C VAL A 6 21.14 21.84 10.61
N GLN A 7 19.94 21.74 10.04
CA GLN A 7 18.83 21.00 10.67
C GLN A 7 18.92 19.48 10.50
N VAL A 8 19.60 19.00 9.45
CA VAL A 8 19.87 17.57 9.27
C VAL A 8 20.87 17.09 10.33
N ARG A 9 21.90 17.89 10.62
CA ARG A 9 22.94 17.56 11.61
C ARG A 9 22.47 17.57 13.07
N SER A 10 21.42 18.33 13.41
CA SER A 10 20.90 18.37 14.78
C SER A 10 20.01 17.17 15.13
N CYS A 11 19.54 16.41 14.14
CA CYS A 11 18.80 15.17 14.37
C CYS A 11 19.72 13.96 14.57
N GLU A 12 21.02 14.10 14.29
CA GLU A 12 22.01 13.01 14.37
C GLU A 12 22.53 12.74 15.80
N ALA A 13 22.03 13.44 16.83
CA ALA A 13 22.66 13.45 18.15
C ALA A 13 21.95 12.64 19.27
N THR A 14 20.80 11.98 19.05
CA THR A 14 20.08 11.30 20.16
C THR A 14 19.53 9.89 19.88
N MET A 15 19.89 9.23 18.79
CA MET A 15 19.55 7.81 18.59
C MET A 15 20.78 6.92 18.69
N GLY A 16 21.36 6.87 19.89
CA GLY A 16 22.40 5.89 20.21
C GLY A 16 21.89 4.48 19.95
N ARG A 17 22.47 3.81 18.94
CA ARG A 17 22.36 2.37 18.62
C ARG A 17 21.10 1.69 19.21
N ARG A 18 19.93 2.08 18.71
CA ARG A 18 18.65 1.45 19.09
C ARG A 18 18.59 0.05 18.48
N TYR A 19 18.13 -0.91 19.28
CA TYR A 19 17.89 -2.29 18.84
C TYR A 19 16.89 -2.28 17.68
N ARG A 20 17.32 -2.66 16.47
CA ARG A 20 16.41 -2.77 15.31
C ARG A 20 15.53 -3.99 15.45
N SER A 21 14.23 -3.81 15.22
CA SER A 21 13.26 -4.89 15.19
C SER A 21 13.62 -5.95 14.15
N PHE A 22 13.09 -7.15 14.36
CA PHE A 22 13.21 -8.26 13.41
C PHE A 22 12.77 -7.84 12.00
N PHE A 23 11.63 -7.15 11.90
CA PHE A 23 11.06 -6.71 10.64
C PHE A 23 11.95 -5.71 9.91
N ILE A 24 12.48 -4.70 10.61
CA ILE A 24 13.42 -3.75 10.01
C ILE A 24 14.67 -4.48 9.49
N LYS A 25 15.26 -5.39 10.27
CA LYS A 25 16.45 -6.15 9.84
C LYS A 25 16.17 -6.98 8.58
N LYS A 26 15.01 -7.63 8.51
CA LYS A 26 14.62 -8.42 7.34
C LYS A 26 14.34 -7.54 6.13
N LEU A 27 13.68 -6.41 6.33
CA LEU A 27 13.40 -5.43 5.29
C LEU A 27 14.69 -4.81 4.74
N GLU A 28 15.65 -4.45 5.60
CA GLU A 28 16.95 -3.94 5.18
C GLU A 28 17.75 -4.97 4.38
N GLN A 29 17.76 -6.23 4.83
CA GLN A 29 18.41 -7.32 4.09
C GLN A 29 17.75 -7.49 2.71
N HIS A 30 16.42 -7.49 2.66
CA HIS A 30 15.67 -7.66 1.43
C HIS A 30 15.91 -6.52 0.44
N LEU A 31 15.93 -5.27 0.91
CA LEU A 31 16.23 -4.09 0.09
C LEU A 31 17.68 -4.09 -0.42
N HIS A 32 18.62 -4.52 0.43
CA HIS A 32 20.01 -4.70 0.02
C HIS A 32 20.14 -5.74 -1.10
N ASP A 33 19.42 -6.86 -0.98
CA ASP A 33 19.40 -7.90 -2.02
C ASP A 33 18.81 -7.37 -3.34
N GLN A 34 17.82 -6.48 -3.27
CA GLN A 34 17.20 -5.79 -4.41
C GLN A 34 18.00 -4.58 -4.92
N ARG A 35 19.13 -4.23 -4.29
CA ARG A 35 19.96 -3.04 -4.58
C ARG A 35 19.19 -1.72 -4.48
N LEU A 36 18.22 -1.65 -3.56
CA LEU A 36 17.47 -0.44 -3.26
C LEU A 36 18.04 0.21 -2.00
N GLU A 37 18.42 1.48 -2.12
CA GLU A 37 18.92 2.26 -0.99
C GLU A 37 17.79 3.11 -0.42
N VAL A 38 17.44 2.85 0.84
CA VAL A 38 16.48 3.64 1.60
C VAL A 38 17.24 4.37 2.72
N PRO A 39 17.01 5.68 2.93
CA PRO A 39 17.67 6.42 4.01
C PRO A 39 17.42 5.78 5.38
N HIS A 40 18.47 5.59 6.18
CA HIS A 40 18.35 4.98 7.51
C HIS A 40 17.36 5.70 8.44
N LEU A 41 17.20 7.02 8.25
CA LEU A 41 16.20 7.82 8.96
C LEU A 41 14.78 7.26 8.81
N ILE A 42 14.45 6.69 7.66
CA ILE A 42 13.13 6.08 7.43
C ILE A 42 12.98 4.81 8.29
N PHE A 43 13.99 3.96 8.34
CA PHE A 43 13.94 2.76 9.20
C PHE A 43 13.84 3.12 10.68
N ASP A 44 14.60 4.12 11.12
CA ASP A 44 14.57 4.55 12.51
C ASP A 44 13.20 5.16 12.86
N LEU A 45 12.56 5.89 11.93
CA LEU A 45 11.19 6.39 12.09
C LEU A 45 10.17 5.25 12.20
N PHE A 46 10.32 4.20 11.38
CA PHE A 46 9.40 3.05 11.39
C PHE A 46 9.49 2.21 12.66
N ASP A 47 10.66 2.17 13.30
CA ASP A 47 10.88 1.45 14.57
C ASP A 47 10.66 2.34 15.81
N THR A 48 10.35 3.63 15.60
CA THR A 48 10.07 4.56 16.70
C THR A 48 8.58 4.46 17.08
N PRO A 49 8.25 4.30 18.38
CA PRO A 49 6.86 4.34 18.84
C PRO A 49 6.19 5.68 18.54
N PHE A 50 4.90 5.68 18.18
CA PHE A 50 4.14 6.90 17.86
C PHE A 50 4.12 7.91 19.03
N GLU A 51 4.18 7.43 20.27
CA GLU A 51 4.24 8.27 21.47
C GLU A 51 5.53 9.10 21.54
N LEU A 52 6.60 8.61 20.93
CA LEU A 52 7.92 9.26 20.90
C LEU A 52 8.13 10.12 19.65
N PHE A 53 7.12 10.23 18.77
CA PHE A 53 7.23 11.05 17.57
C PHE A 53 7.33 12.54 17.93
N THR A 54 8.42 13.16 17.49
CA THR A 54 8.53 14.61 17.47
C THR A 54 7.61 15.20 16.40
N ASP A 55 7.34 16.51 16.44
CA ASP A 55 6.56 17.19 15.40
C ASP A 55 7.17 17.02 14.01
N ASN A 56 8.51 16.95 13.93
CA ASN A 56 9.21 16.68 12.69
C ASN A 56 9.00 15.24 12.21
N ASP A 57 9.03 14.26 13.12
CA ASP A 57 8.78 12.85 12.80
C ASP A 57 7.35 12.63 12.30
N ARG A 58 6.37 13.29 12.92
CA ARG A 58 4.97 13.27 12.46
C ARG A 58 4.84 13.82 11.05
N ARG A 59 5.47 14.95 10.77
CA ARG A 59 5.46 15.55 9.43
C ARG A 59 6.08 14.62 8.39
N ILE A 60 7.25 14.03 8.69
CA ILE A 60 7.90 13.07 7.80
C ILE A 60 6.99 11.85 7.59
N TYR A 61 6.41 11.31 8.66
CA TYR A 61 5.49 10.18 8.58
C TYR A 61 4.26 10.49 7.71
N GLU A 62 3.64 11.65 7.87
CA GLU A 62 2.48 12.03 7.06
C GLU A 62 2.85 12.31 5.59
N GLU A 63 3.88 13.10 5.33
CA GLU A 63 4.24 13.51 3.96
C GLU A 63 4.91 12.37 3.18
N ARG A 64 5.80 11.61 3.84
CA ARG A 64 6.61 10.58 3.20
C ARG A 64 6.01 9.20 3.34
N VAL A 65 5.62 8.80 4.56
CA VAL A 65 5.18 7.42 4.80
C VAL A 65 3.75 7.20 4.32
N LYS A 66 2.82 8.07 4.72
CA LYS A 66 1.43 8.05 4.22
C LYS A 66 1.33 8.64 2.80
N GLY A 67 1.97 9.79 2.57
CA GLY A 67 1.85 10.52 1.31
C GLY A 67 2.55 9.88 0.10
N GLN A 68 3.65 9.13 0.29
CA GLN A 68 4.38 8.49 -0.81
C GLN A 68 4.17 6.98 -0.91
N ALA A 69 3.13 6.43 -0.26
CA ALA A 69 2.82 5.00 -0.28
C ALA A 69 3.96 4.08 0.20
N LEU A 70 4.96 4.58 0.92
CA LEU A 70 6.04 3.76 1.49
C LEU A 70 5.49 2.66 2.41
N PHE A 71 4.41 2.95 3.11
CA PHE A 71 3.69 1.97 3.92
C PHE A 71 3.26 0.74 3.10
N HIS A 72 2.68 0.95 1.91
CA HIS A 72 2.24 -0.14 1.04
C HIS A 72 3.43 -0.91 0.49
N ILE A 73 4.45 -0.20 0.01
CA ILE A 73 5.67 -0.81 -0.53
C ILE A 73 6.35 -1.71 0.51
N PHE A 74 6.50 -1.24 1.75
CA PHE A 74 7.10 -2.06 2.80
C PHE A 74 6.20 -3.21 3.22
N SER A 75 4.88 -3.04 3.19
CA SER A 75 3.95 -4.14 3.47
C SER A 75 4.07 -5.24 2.41
N ASP A 76 4.18 -4.89 1.13
CA ASP A 76 4.37 -5.84 0.03
C ASP A 76 5.72 -6.57 0.14
N MET A 77 6.80 -5.84 0.44
CA MET A 77 8.11 -6.46 0.69
C MET A 77 8.08 -7.41 1.89
N LEU A 78 7.28 -7.09 2.92
CA LEU A 78 7.09 -7.97 4.07
C LEU A 78 6.30 -9.23 3.70
N ILE A 79 5.37 -9.18 2.74
CA ILE A 79 4.71 -10.39 2.18
C ILE A 79 5.76 -11.28 1.53
N GLU A 80 6.62 -10.74 0.67
CA GLU A 80 7.68 -11.51 0.03
C GLU A 80 8.66 -12.13 1.05
N ILE A 81 8.93 -11.43 2.15
CA ILE A 81 9.75 -11.93 3.24
C ILE A 81 9.03 -13.06 3.97
N TYR A 82 7.74 -12.89 4.28
CA TYR A 82 6.90 -13.90 4.95
C TYR A 82 6.90 -15.22 4.17
N GLU A 83 6.65 -15.15 2.85
CA GLU A 83 6.67 -16.30 1.96
C GLU A 83 8.05 -16.95 1.90
N ARG A 84 9.11 -16.15 1.74
CA ARG A 84 10.48 -16.66 1.62
C ARG A 84 10.99 -17.41 2.84
N ILE A 85 10.59 -16.97 4.03
CA ILE A 85 11.02 -17.61 5.28
C ILE A 85 10.04 -18.70 5.74
N GLU A 86 8.98 -18.95 4.96
CA GLU A 86 7.90 -19.88 5.30
C GLU A 86 7.37 -19.61 6.72
N ALA A 87 7.16 -18.33 7.04
CA ALA A 87 6.71 -17.94 8.37
C ALA A 87 5.30 -18.48 8.65
N ASP A 88 5.06 -18.86 9.90
CA ASP A 88 3.73 -19.18 10.38
C ASP A 88 3.00 -17.89 10.79
N ARG A 89 1.70 -17.83 10.51
CA ARG A 89 0.84 -16.67 10.84
C ARG A 89 0.92 -16.32 12.32
N ALA A 90 0.87 -17.32 13.20
CA ALA A 90 0.89 -17.13 14.65
C ALA A 90 2.25 -16.57 15.14
N GLY A 91 3.37 -17.07 14.63
CA GLY A 91 4.70 -16.60 14.92
C GLY A 91 4.94 -15.17 14.44
N TRP A 92 4.46 -14.83 13.23
CA TRP A 92 4.53 -13.48 12.70
C TRP A 92 3.70 -12.49 13.51
N GLU A 93 2.45 -12.84 13.83
CA GLU A 93 1.57 -12.03 14.67
C GLU A 93 2.16 -11.82 16.07
N THR A 94 2.73 -12.87 16.66
CA THR A 94 3.41 -12.79 17.96
C THR A 94 4.61 -11.85 17.90
N ALA A 95 5.42 -11.94 16.83
CA ALA A 95 6.55 -11.04 16.63
C ALA A 95 6.12 -9.59 16.43
N ALA A 96 5.03 -9.35 15.71
CA ALA A 96 4.45 -8.01 15.52
C ALA A 96 3.90 -7.45 16.84
N ASN A 97 3.25 -8.28 17.65
CA ASN A 97 2.72 -7.88 18.95
C ASN A 97 3.80 -7.59 20.00
N PHE A 98 5.01 -8.13 19.81
CA PHE A 98 6.17 -7.79 20.64
C PHE A 98 6.71 -6.37 20.38
N LEU A 99 6.33 -5.75 19.25
CA LEU A 99 6.64 -4.35 19.00
C LEU A 99 5.70 -3.45 19.79
N ASP A 100 6.25 -2.32 20.23
CA ASP A 100 5.46 -1.15 20.66
C ASP A 100 4.59 -0.63 19.50
N ASP A 101 3.69 0.29 19.80
CA ASP A 101 2.84 0.92 18.80
C ASP A 101 3.68 1.82 17.87
N THR A 102 4.20 1.20 16.81
CA THR A 102 5.16 1.72 15.85
C THR A 102 4.58 1.61 14.44
N PRO A 103 5.02 2.44 13.47
CA PRO A 103 4.67 2.22 12.07
C PRO A 103 4.99 0.81 11.57
N MET A 104 6.10 0.23 12.02
CA MET A 104 6.49 -1.11 11.63
C MET A 104 5.51 -2.17 12.13
N LYS A 105 4.97 -2.04 13.35
CA LYS A 105 3.90 -2.91 13.84
C LYS A 105 2.67 -2.86 12.94
N VAL A 106 2.27 -1.65 12.54
CA VAL A 106 1.12 -1.45 11.64
C VAL A 106 1.38 -2.12 10.29
N CYS A 107 2.57 -1.97 9.71
CA CYS A 107 2.96 -2.67 8.48
C CYS A 107 2.91 -4.19 8.64
N ALA A 108 3.53 -4.74 9.70
CA ALA A 108 3.61 -6.17 9.92
C ALA A 108 2.22 -6.82 10.09
N LEU A 109 1.29 -6.15 10.77
CA LEU A 109 -0.09 -6.61 10.91
C LEU A 109 -0.89 -6.43 9.62
N HIS A 110 -0.69 -5.31 8.90
CA HIS A 110 -1.31 -5.09 7.59
C HIS A 110 -0.89 -6.14 6.57
N THR A 111 0.37 -6.57 6.58
CA THR A 111 0.87 -7.69 5.77
C THR A 111 0.06 -8.97 6.00
N LEU A 112 -0.26 -9.32 7.25
CA LEU A 112 -1.08 -10.52 7.52
C LEU A 112 -2.51 -10.37 6.98
N ALA A 113 -3.14 -9.22 7.19
CA ALA A 113 -4.48 -8.96 6.66
C ALA A 113 -4.48 -9.04 5.12
N ARG A 114 -3.42 -8.55 4.48
CA ARG A 114 -3.29 -8.60 3.03
C ARG A 114 -3.05 -10.02 2.50
N ILE A 115 -2.30 -10.84 3.22
CA ILE A 115 -2.12 -12.26 2.89
C ILE A 115 -3.46 -12.99 2.96
N GLU A 116 -4.24 -12.76 4.02
CA GLU A 116 -5.59 -13.34 4.17
C GLU A 116 -6.52 -12.92 3.02
N GLU A 117 -6.52 -11.64 2.64
CA GLU A 117 -7.28 -11.18 1.47
C GLU A 117 -6.83 -11.85 0.15
N LEU A 118 -5.55 -12.18 0.02
CA LEU A 118 -5.02 -12.86 -1.17
C LEU A 118 -5.36 -14.35 -1.17
N GLU A 119 -5.41 -14.99 0.01
CA GLU A 119 -5.84 -16.38 0.19
C GLU A 119 -7.35 -16.55 -0.03
N ASP A 120 -8.16 -15.54 0.31
CA ASP A 120 -9.62 -15.54 0.14
C ASP A 120 -10.07 -15.25 -1.30
N LEU A 121 -9.14 -14.90 -2.22
CA LEU A 121 -9.47 -14.75 -3.63
C LEU A 121 -9.81 -16.12 -4.22
N PRO A 122 -10.98 -16.27 -4.87
CA PRO A 122 -11.35 -17.54 -5.48
C PRO A 122 -10.31 -17.91 -6.55
N ASP A 123 -9.84 -19.15 -6.52
CA ASP A 123 -8.91 -19.70 -7.49
C ASP A 123 -9.41 -19.44 -8.93
N GLU A 124 -8.50 -19.30 -9.90
CA GLU A 124 -8.87 -19.06 -11.30
C GLU A 124 -9.84 -20.12 -11.86
N GLU A 125 -9.82 -21.34 -11.30
CA GLU A 125 -10.76 -22.43 -11.63
C GLU A 125 -12.21 -22.10 -11.21
N ASP A 126 -12.40 -21.50 -10.04
CA ASP A 126 -13.72 -21.09 -9.53
C ASP A 126 -14.27 -19.88 -10.29
N TYR A 127 -13.40 -18.95 -10.69
CA TYR A 127 -13.81 -17.82 -11.53
C TYR A 127 -14.26 -18.28 -12.92
N THR A 128 -13.57 -19.27 -13.48
CA THR A 128 -13.93 -19.85 -14.78
C THR A 128 -15.26 -20.61 -14.71
N ALA A 129 -15.50 -21.35 -13.62
CA ALA A 129 -16.78 -22.02 -13.37
C ALA A 129 -17.94 -21.02 -13.21
N MET A 130 -17.76 -19.93 -12.45
CA MET A 130 -18.76 -18.87 -12.30
C MET A 130 -19.05 -18.15 -13.63
N VAL A 131 -18.03 -17.89 -14.44
CA VAL A 131 -18.19 -17.28 -15.77
C VAL A 131 -18.93 -18.21 -16.72
N ASP A 132 -18.67 -19.52 -16.67
CA ASP A 132 -19.38 -20.50 -17.49
C ASP A 132 -20.81 -20.74 -17.03
N GLU A 133 -21.11 -20.67 -15.73
CA GLU A 133 -22.47 -20.65 -15.21
C GLU A 133 -23.24 -19.39 -15.67
N LEU A 134 -22.58 -18.22 -15.67
CA LEU A 134 -23.16 -16.96 -16.17
C LEU A 134 -23.38 -16.96 -17.69
N LYS A 135 -22.46 -17.55 -18.48
CA LYS A 135 -22.66 -17.78 -19.92
C LYS A 135 -23.79 -18.78 -20.19
N SER A 136 -24.03 -19.71 -19.27
CA SER A 136 -25.14 -20.66 -19.35
C SER A 136 -26.47 -19.96 -19.08
N LEU A 137 -26.49 -18.97 -18.17
CA LEU A 137 -27.64 -18.09 -17.89
C LEU A 137 -27.89 -17.06 -19.00
N SER A 138 -26.88 -16.65 -19.77
CA SER A 138 -27.05 -15.72 -20.91
C SER A 138 -27.73 -16.34 -22.14
N ARG A 139 -28.06 -17.64 -22.10
CA ARG A 139 -28.94 -18.31 -23.08
C ARG A 139 -30.43 -18.02 -22.87
N VAL A 140 -30.79 -17.18 -21.91
CA VAL A 140 -32.13 -16.58 -21.87
C VAL A 140 -32.30 -15.74 -23.13
N LYS A 141 -33.16 -16.21 -24.05
CA LYS A 141 -33.56 -15.47 -25.25
C LYS A 141 -34.22 -14.17 -24.81
N VAL A 142 -33.45 -13.09 -24.74
CA VAL A 142 -33.97 -11.73 -24.60
C VAL A 142 -34.96 -11.53 -25.74
N THR A 143 -36.24 -11.43 -25.40
CA THR A 143 -37.26 -11.19 -26.41
C THR A 143 -37.09 -9.76 -26.93
N PRO A 144 -37.42 -9.47 -28.20
CA PRO A 144 -37.21 -8.14 -28.80
C PRO A 144 -37.86 -6.97 -28.03
N VAL A 145 -38.80 -7.26 -27.13
CA VAL A 145 -39.52 -6.27 -26.32
C VAL A 145 -38.63 -5.68 -25.21
N GLU A 146 -37.67 -6.45 -24.67
CA GLU A 146 -36.83 -6.03 -23.54
C GLU A 146 -35.58 -5.25 -23.98
N GLN A 147 -35.22 -5.31 -25.27
CA GLN A 147 -34.14 -4.48 -25.84
C GLN A 147 -34.46 -2.98 -25.85
N LYS A 148 -35.70 -2.58 -25.55
CA LYS A 148 -36.18 -1.20 -25.75
C LYS A 148 -35.81 -0.22 -24.64
N TYR A 149 -35.19 -0.65 -23.53
CA TYR A 149 -35.05 0.22 -22.35
C TYR A 149 -33.66 0.74 -21.98
N ASN A 150 -32.54 0.28 -22.56
CA ASN A 150 -31.22 0.66 -22.01
C ASN A 150 -30.15 1.12 -23.01
N VAL A 151 -30.52 1.87 -24.06
CA VAL A 151 -29.55 2.72 -24.77
C VAL A 151 -30.18 4.07 -25.10
N ARG A 152 -29.82 5.11 -24.35
CA ARG A 152 -30.03 6.50 -24.79
C ARG A 152 -29.16 6.68 -26.03
N ARG A 153 -29.77 6.84 -27.21
CA ARG A 153 -29.04 7.20 -28.43
C ARG A 153 -28.37 8.56 -28.19
N TYR A 154 -27.06 8.64 -28.46
CA TYR A 154 -26.38 9.91 -28.59
C TYR A 154 -27.04 10.68 -29.74
N ASP A 155 -27.55 11.87 -29.44
CA ASP A 155 -28.09 12.80 -30.42
C ASP A 155 -26.94 13.74 -30.82
N ASP A 156 -26.40 13.58 -32.03
CA ASP A 156 -25.27 14.34 -32.56
C ASP A 156 -25.63 15.80 -32.92
N LYS A 157 -26.62 16.38 -32.23
CA LYS A 157 -27.10 17.75 -32.43
C LYS A 157 -27.08 18.55 -31.14
N LYS A 158 -25.91 18.69 -30.52
CA LYS A 158 -25.64 19.80 -29.60
C LYS A 158 -24.30 20.44 -29.92
N GLY A 159 -24.41 21.66 -30.44
CA GLY A 159 -23.29 22.51 -30.82
C GLY A 159 -22.31 22.72 -29.69
N HIS A 160 -21.05 22.85 -30.09
CA HIS A 160 -19.89 23.18 -29.27
C HIS A 160 -20.15 24.43 -28.41
N TRP A 161 -20.37 24.22 -27.12
CA TRP A 161 -20.61 25.28 -26.14
C TRP A 161 -19.32 25.98 -25.64
N TRP A 162 -18.14 25.58 -26.10
CA TRP A 162 -16.84 26.15 -25.66
C TRP A 162 -16.18 27.13 -26.65
N ASN A 163 -16.82 27.48 -27.76
CA ASN A 163 -16.30 28.52 -28.66
C ASN A 163 -17.06 29.84 -28.46
N ARG A 164 -16.86 30.45 -27.29
CA ARG A 164 -17.19 31.86 -27.08
C ARG A 164 -16.16 32.47 -26.15
N GLU A 165 -14.99 32.77 -26.72
CA GLU A 165 -14.04 33.78 -26.23
C GLU A 165 -12.89 33.91 -27.22
N LYS A 166 -13.05 34.80 -28.23
CA LYS A 166 -12.00 35.71 -28.74
C LYS A 166 -12.71 36.83 -29.51
N THR A 167 -13.02 37.91 -28.79
CA THR A 167 -13.18 39.25 -29.35
C THR A 167 -11.80 39.85 -29.61
N GLY A 168 -11.63 40.46 -30.79
CA GLY A 168 -10.45 41.20 -31.22
C GLY A 168 -10.65 41.62 -32.66
#